data_AF-A0A1F0VMX1-F1
#
_entry.id   AF-A0A1F0VMX1-F1
#
_cell.length_a   1.000
_cell.length_b   1.000
_cell.length_c   1.000
_cell.angle_alpha   90.00
_cell.angle_beta   90.00
_cell.angle_gamma   90.00
#
_symmetry.space_group_name_H-M   'P 1'
#
loop_
_entity.id
_entity.type
_entity.pdbx_description
1 polymer ?
#
loop_
_entity_poly.entity_id
_entity_poly.type
_entity_poly.pdbx_seq_one_letter_code
_entity_poly.pdbx_strand_id
1 'polypeptide(L)'
;MNYPVRASVVHGLLFVLVAVAFILPVVFGAAALLPVPLAAWASVVLAALALVDASYHAFSPSQRPTRGLRALSAVGSAALIAGWLVWLRIYNTIDLVSATPYRVGTFLLAVGAVLSAFCLAIALTHRGTR
;
A
#
# COMPACT_ATOMS: atom_id res chain seq x y z
N MET A 1 6.37 14.48 14.34
CA MET A 1 5.78 13.15 14.63
C MET A 1 6.86 12.07 14.57
N ASN A 2 6.85 11.07 15.45
CA ASN A 2 7.78 9.94 15.37
C ASN A 2 7.39 8.99 14.20
N TYR A 3 8.32 8.13 13.77
CA TYR A 3 8.11 7.29 12.58
C TYR A 3 6.88 6.35 12.67
N PRO A 4 6.64 5.62 13.78
CA PRO A 4 5.43 4.79 13.91
C PRO A 4 4.14 5.58 13.73
N VAL A 5 4.10 6.82 14.23
CA VAL A 5 2.92 7.67 14.07
C VAL A 5 2.65 8.01 12.61
N ARG A 6 3.69 8.36 11.84
CA ARG A 6 3.55 8.61 10.40
C ARG A 6 3.19 7.34 9.63
N ALA A 7 3.87 6.24 9.92
CA ALA A 7 3.64 4.95 9.28
C ALA A 7 2.20 4.47 9.45
N SER A 8 1.61 4.57 10.66
CA SER A 8 0.22 4.16 10.86
C SER A 8 -0.77 5.02 10.05
N VAL A 9 -0.52 6.32 9.92
CA VAL A 9 -1.39 7.21 9.14
C VAL A 9 -1.31 6.83 7.67
N VAL A 10 -0.10 6.74 7.13
CA VAL A 10 0.09 6.48 5.69
C VAL A 10 -0.40 5.07 5.32
N HIS A 11 -0.05 4.04 6.09
CA HIS A 11 -0.51 2.67 5.82
C HIS A 11 -1.99 2.47 6.09
N GLY A 12 -2.58 3.21 7.04
CA GLY A 12 -4.03 3.24 7.21
C GLY A 12 -4.74 3.81 5.97
N LEU A 13 -4.25 4.93 5.44
CA LEU A 13 -4.79 5.53 4.21
C LEU A 13 -4.61 4.61 2.99
N LEU A 14 -3.41 4.02 2.82
CA LEU A 14 -3.14 3.07 1.75
C LEU A 14 -4.05 1.84 1.84
N PHE A 15 -4.29 1.32 3.04
CA PHE A 15 -5.21 0.21 3.25
C PHE A 15 -6.64 0.59 2.83
N VAL A 16 -7.14 1.77 3.21
CA VAL A 16 -8.48 2.23 2.80
C VAL A 16 -8.56 2.41 1.29
N LEU A 17 -7.59 3.07 0.67
CA LEU A 17 -7.59 3.34 -0.78
C LEU A 17 -7.50 2.06 -1.62
N VAL A 18 -6.78 1.04 -1.16
CA VAL A 18 -6.53 -0.17 -1.95
C VAL A 18 -7.50 -1.28 -1.57
N ALA A 19 -7.63 -1.60 -0.28
CA ALA A 19 -8.51 -2.68 0.16
C ALA A 19 -9.98 -2.27 0.07
N VAL A 20 -10.35 -1.13 0.65
CA VAL A 20 -11.77 -0.74 0.80
C VAL A 20 -12.31 -0.08 -0.47
N ALA A 21 -11.56 0.83 -1.09
CA ALA A 21 -12.07 1.55 -2.26
C ALA A 21 -11.94 0.77 -3.57
N PHE A 22 -11.13 -0.30 -3.61
CA PHE A 22 -10.85 -1.04 -4.83
C PHE A 22 -11.03 -2.56 -4.71
N ILE A 23 -10.21 -3.26 -3.93
CA ILE A 23 -10.20 -4.75 -3.89
C ILE A 23 -11.55 -5.30 -3.42
N LEU A 24 -12.07 -4.85 -2.28
CA LEU A 24 -13.33 -5.34 -1.71
C LEU A 24 -14.50 -5.17 -2.68
N PRO A 25 -14.78 -3.97 -3.22
CA PRO A 25 -15.84 -3.78 -4.21
C PRO A 25 -15.69 -4.69 -5.42
N VAL A 26 -14.49 -4.76 -6.01
CA VAL A 26 -14.22 -5.57 -7.21
C VAL A 26 -14.44 -7.06 -6.94
N VAL A 27 -14.00 -7.56 -5.78
CA VAL A 27 -14.20 -8.97 -5.39
C VAL A 27 -15.67 -9.29 -5.14
N PHE A 28 -16.44 -8.35 -4.59
CA PHE A 28 -17.89 -8.50 -4.37
C PHE A 28 -18.74 -8.20 -5.62
N GLY A 29 -18.14 -7.99 -6.78
CA GLY A 29 -18.85 -7.75 -8.04
C GLY A 29 -19.45 -6.34 -8.15
N ALA A 30 -19.01 -5.40 -7.32
CA ALA A 30 -19.39 -3.99 -7.37
C ALA A 30 -18.33 -3.14 -8.09
N ALA A 31 -18.73 -1.94 -8.51
CA ALA A 31 -17.79 -0.96 -9.02
C ALA A 31 -16.88 -0.44 -7.89
N ALA A 32 -15.65 -0.03 -8.24
CA ALA A 32 -14.75 0.63 -7.30
C ALA A 32 -15.44 1.87 -6.67
N LEU A 33 -15.21 2.12 -5.38
CA LEU A 33 -15.83 3.24 -4.66
C LEU A 33 -15.26 4.60 -5.09
N LEU A 34 -14.08 4.58 -5.71
CA LEU A 34 -13.45 5.74 -6.31
C LEU A 34 -13.14 5.45 -7.78
N PRO A 35 -13.11 6.49 -8.64
CA PRO A 35 -12.57 6.35 -9.98
C PRO A 35 -11.19 5.70 -9.92
N VAL A 36 -10.99 4.63 -10.68
CA VAL A 36 -9.75 3.84 -10.65
C VAL A 36 -8.49 4.70 -10.85
N PRO A 37 -8.46 5.69 -11.78
CA PRO A 37 -7.28 6.56 -11.92
C PRO A 37 -7.01 7.39 -10.67
N LEU A 38 -8.06 7.86 -9.99
CA LEU A 38 -7.93 8.65 -8.78
C LEU A 38 -7.39 7.79 -7.63
N ALA A 39 -7.96 6.60 -7.43
CA ALA A 39 -7.50 5.64 -6.42
C ALA A 39 -6.04 5.22 -6.69
N ALA A 40 -5.70 4.97 -7.95
CA ALA A 40 -4.37 4.57 -8.38
C ALA A 40 -3.33 5.67 -8.10
N TRP A 41 -3.53 6.88 -8.61
CA TRP A 41 -2.55 7.95 -8.44
C TRP A 41 -2.41 8.40 -7.00
N ALA A 42 -3.52 8.49 -6.24
CA ALA A 42 -3.46 8.78 -4.80
C ALA A 42 -2.64 7.72 -4.05
N SER A 43 -2.87 6.44 -4.35
CA SER A 43 -2.11 5.34 -3.74
C SER A 43 -0.65 5.35 -4.14
N VAL A 44 -0.33 5.59 -5.40
CA VAL A 44 1.05 5.65 -5.90
C VAL A 44 1.83 6.78 -5.22
N VAL A 45 1.24 7.98 -5.10
CA VAL A 45 1.88 9.11 -4.41
C VAL A 45 2.11 8.78 -2.94
N LEU A 46 1.10 8.27 -2.23
CA LEU A 46 1.24 7.90 -0.81
C LEU A 46 2.26 6.78 -0.60
N ALA A 47 2.29 5.78 -1.47
CA ALA A 47 3.26 4.69 -1.43
C ALA A 47 4.68 5.20 -1.72
N ALA A 48 4.86 6.12 -2.66
CA ALA A 48 6.16 6.74 -2.91
C ALA A 48 6.66 7.53 -1.68
N LEU A 49 5.77 8.28 -1.03
CA LEU A 49 6.10 8.99 0.21
C LEU A 49 6.43 8.01 1.35
N ALA A 50 5.68 6.92 1.50
CA ALA A 50 5.96 5.86 2.46
C ALA A 50 7.31 5.20 2.22
N LEU A 51 7.68 4.96 0.95
CA LEU A 51 8.96 4.39 0.55
C LEU A 51 10.12 5.34 0.89
N VAL A 52 9.97 6.64 0.63
CA VAL A 52 10.97 7.66 0.99
C VAL A 52 11.14 7.74 2.51
N ASP A 53 10.04 7.83 3.26
CA ASP A 53 10.08 7.91 4.72
C ASP A 53 10.69 6.65 5.35
N ALA A 54 10.39 5.46 4.81
CA ALA A 54 10.98 4.19 5.23
C ALA A 54 12.49 4.15 5.00
N SER A 55 12.94 4.64 3.84
CA SER A 55 14.35 4.71 3.42
C SER A 55 15.17 5.70 4.26
N TYR A 56 14.54 6.79 4.74
CA TYR A 56 15.23 7.85 5.46
C TYR A 56 15.88 7.34 6.77
N HIS A 57 17.23 7.36 6.82
CA HIS A 57 18.04 6.85 7.94
C HIS A 57 17.78 5.38 8.30
N ALA A 58 17.32 4.56 7.36
CA ALA A 58 16.90 3.17 7.61
C ALA A 58 17.98 2.31 8.31
N PHE A 59 19.26 2.57 8.02
CA PHE A 59 20.39 1.83 8.58
C PHE A 59 21.02 2.47 9.83
N SER A 60 20.59 3.66 10.23
CA SER A 60 21.15 4.33 11.41
C SER A 60 20.85 3.56 12.71
N PRO A 61 21.75 3.58 13.71
CA PRO A 61 21.54 2.89 14.99
C PRO A 61 20.29 3.35 15.74
N SER A 62 19.97 4.64 15.66
CA SER A 62 18.81 5.24 16.33
C SER A 62 17.46 4.72 15.82
N GLN A 63 17.42 4.14 14.61
CA GLN A 63 16.21 3.61 14.00
C GLN A 63 16.04 2.09 14.21
N ARG A 64 17.00 1.41 14.85
CA ARG A 64 16.96 -0.05 15.13
C ARG A 64 15.62 -0.53 15.68
N PRO A 65 14.93 0.17 16.62
CA PRO A 65 13.64 -0.27 17.14
C PRO A 65 12.51 -0.33 16.10
N THR A 66 12.63 0.41 14.98
CA THR A 66 11.61 0.52 13.93
C THR A 66 12.04 -0.11 12.60
N ARG A 67 13.21 -0.76 12.56
CA ARG A 67 13.82 -1.24 11.31
C ARG A 67 12.94 -2.28 10.59
N GLY A 68 12.28 -3.16 11.33
CA GLY A 68 11.32 -4.13 10.76
C GLY A 68 10.13 -3.44 10.10
N LEU A 69 9.52 -2.46 10.78
CA LEU A 69 8.43 -1.65 10.23
C LEU A 69 8.86 -0.91 8.96
N ARG A 70 10.09 -0.35 8.93
CA ARG A 70 10.65 0.30 7.74
C ARG A 70 10.82 -0.65 6.56
N ALA A 71 11.34 -1.84 6.80
CA ALA A 71 11.52 -2.85 5.76
C ALA A 71 10.17 -3.28 5.16
N LEU A 72 9.18 -3.60 6.01
CA LEU A 72 7.83 -3.95 5.56
C LEU A 72 7.16 -2.77 4.82
N SER A 73 7.33 -1.56 5.33
CA SER A 73 6.80 -0.34 4.72
C SER A 73 7.37 -0.15 3.30
N ALA A 74 8.67 -0.38 3.10
CA ALA A 74 9.31 -0.28 1.79
C ALA A 74 8.78 -1.35 0.82
N VAL A 75 8.73 -2.61 1.26
CA VAL A 75 8.23 -3.72 0.42
C VAL A 75 6.76 -3.53 0.05
N GLY A 76 5.91 -3.19 1.02
CA GLY A 76 4.49 -2.93 0.79
C GLY A 76 4.27 -1.77 -0.18
N SER A 77 5.03 -0.68 -0.02
CA SER A 77 4.96 0.47 -0.92
C SER A 77 5.37 0.12 -2.35
N ALA A 78 6.46 -0.64 -2.53
CA ALA A 78 6.89 -1.10 -3.84
C ALA A 78 5.85 -2.00 -4.52
N ALA A 79 5.25 -2.92 -3.76
CA ALA A 79 4.17 -3.78 -4.26
C ALA A 79 2.94 -2.96 -4.71
N LEU A 80 2.53 -1.95 -3.93
CA LEU A 80 1.41 -1.07 -4.29
C LEU A 80 1.69 -0.26 -5.56
N ILE A 81 2.88 0.34 -5.67
CA ILE A 81 3.28 1.09 -6.87
C ILE A 81 3.24 0.17 -8.09
N ALA A 82 3.89 -1.00 -8.01
CA ALA A 82 3.91 -1.94 -9.12
C ALA A 82 2.50 -2.44 -9.50
N GLY A 83 1.67 -2.79 -8.51
CA GLY A 83 0.30 -3.25 -8.73
C GLY A 83 -0.56 -2.20 -9.43
N TRP A 84 -0.47 -0.94 -9.01
CA TRP A 84 -1.21 0.15 -9.64
C TRP A 84 -0.71 0.50 -11.04
N LEU A 85 0.60 0.48 -11.28
CA LEU A 85 1.16 0.70 -12.63
C LEU A 85 0.69 -0.38 -13.61
N VAL A 86 0.61 -1.63 -13.18
CA VAL A 86 0.06 -2.72 -13.98
C VAL A 86 -1.43 -2.48 -14.25
N TRP A 87 -2.21 -2.11 -13.23
CA TRP A 87 -3.63 -1.82 -13.36
C TRP A 87 -3.93 -0.63 -14.28
N LEU A 88 -3.17 0.45 -14.18
CA LEU A 88 -3.30 1.62 -15.06
C LEU A 88 -3.03 1.28 -16.53
N ARG A 89 -2.10 0.35 -16.79
CA ARG A 89 -1.77 -0.09 -18.15
C ARG A 89 -2.92 -0.87 -18.82
N ILE A 90 -3.73 -1.58 -18.03
CA ILE A 90 -4.87 -2.37 -18.52
C ILE A 90 -6.22 -1.68 -18.27
N TYR A 91 -6.20 -0.47 -17.71
CA TYR A 91 -7.40 0.30 -17.46
C TYR A 91 -8.05 0.68 -18.81
N ASN A 92 -9.37 0.48 -18.93
CA ASN A 92 -10.15 0.57 -20.18
C ASN A 92 -9.94 -0.56 -21.21
N THR A 93 -9.17 -1.60 -20.91
CA THR A 93 -9.07 -2.81 -21.76
C THR A 93 -9.68 -4.02 -21.04
N ILE A 94 -10.94 -3.88 -20.60
CA ILE A 94 -11.63 -4.76 -19.64
C ILE A 94 -11.82 -6.21 -20.14
N ASP A 95 -11.63 -6.49 -21.42
CA ASP A 95 -11.64 -7.87 -21.94
C ASP A 95 -10.49 -8.75 -21.41
N LEU A 96 -9.54 -8.17 -20.65
CA LEU A 96 -8.36 -8.85 -20.08
C LEU A 96 -8.52 -9.37 -18.63
N VAL A 97 -9.74 -9.47 -18.07
CA VAL A 97 -9.96 -9.93 -16.68
C VAL A 97 -9.38 -11.34 -16.40
N SER A 98 -9.14 -12.16 -17.43
CA SER A 98 -8.48 -13.46 -17.32
C SER A 98 -6.97 -13.45 -17.59
N ALA A 99 -6.42 -12.34 -18.09
CA ALA A 99 -5.06 -12.22 -18.58
C ALA A 99 -4.03 -12.08 -17.43
N THR A 100 -2.80 -12.54 -17.68
CA THR A 100 -1.69 -12.49 -16.72
C THR A 100 -1.50 -11.11 -16.08
N PRO A 101 -1.54 -9.97 -16.80
CA PRO A 101 -1.37 -8.65 -16.20
C PRO A 101 -2.44 -8.33 -15.13
N TYR A 102 -3.70 -8.71 -15.37
CA TYR A 102 -4.78 -8.52 -14.39
C TYR A 102 -4.49 -9.28 -13.09
N ARG A 103 -4.08 -10.55 -13.20
CA ARG A 103 -3.76 -11.40 -12.04
C ARG A 103 -2.57 -10.85 -11.27
N VAL A 104 -1.51 -10.44 -11.97
CA VAL A 104 -0.29 -9.88 -11.36
C VAL A 104 -0.60 -8.56 -10.66
N GLY A 105 -1.31 -7.64 -11.33
CA GLY A 105 -1.69 -6.35 -10.74
C GLY A 105 -2.53 -6.53 -9.48
N THR A 106 -3.56 -7.38 -9.54
CA THR A 106 -4.45 -7.66 -8.42
C THR A 106 -3.71 -8.36 -7.27
N PHE A 107 -2.84 -9.32 -7.56
CA PHE A 107 -1.99 -9.97 -6.55
C PHE A 107 -1.09 -8.96 -5.83
N LEU A 108 -0.40 -8.09 -6.57
CA LEU A 108 0.48 -7.07 -5.98
C LEU A 108 -0.29 -6.06 -5.12
N LEU A 109 -1.47 -5.65 -5.55
CA LEU A 109 -2.36 -4.79 -4.75
C LEU A 109 -2.81 -5.50 -3.47
N ALA A 110 -3.16 -6.78 -3.53
CA ALA A 110 -3.54 -7.58 -2.35
C ALA A 110 -2.37 -7.72 -1.36
N VAL A 111 -1.17 -8.06 -1.85
CA VAL A 111 0.05 -8.12 -1.03
C VAL A 111 0.32 -6.77 -0.37
N GLY A 112 0.25 -5.68 -1.13
CA GLY A 112 0.46 -4.33 -0.61
C GLY A 112 -0.59 -3.92 0.43
N ALA A 113 -1.85 -4.30 0.25
CA ALA A 113 -2.92 -4.07 1.23
C ALA A 113 -2.67 -4.83 2.53
N VAL A 114 -2.33 -6.13 2.45
CA VAL A 114 -2.01 -6.96 3.61
C VAL A 114 -0.81 -6.39 4.37
N LEU A 115 0.26 -6.01 3.65
CA LEU A 115 1.44 -5.40 4.27
C LEU A 115 1.13 -4.04 4.90
N SER A 116 0.23 -3.25 4.31
CA SER A 116 -0.25 -1.99 4.90
C SER A 116 -0.99 -2.24 6.22
N ALA A 117 -1.84 -3.27 6.28
CA ALA A 117 -2.52 -3.66 7.51
C ALA A 117 -1.52 -4.09 8.61
N PHE A 118 -0.51 -4.89 8.26
CA PHE A 118 0.55 -5.28 9.20
C PHE A 118 1.39 -4.07 9.67
N CYS A 119 1.77 -3.18 8.75
CA CYS A 119 2.52 -1.97 9.10
C CYS A 119 1.71 -1.08 10.05
N LEU A 120 0.40 -0.93 9.81
CA LEU A 120 -0.52 -0.23 10.69
C LEU A 120 -0.54 -0.88 12.08
N ALA A 121 -0.77 -2.20 12.16
CA ALA A 121 -0.84 -2.91 13.43
C ALA A 121 0.46 -2.75 14.26
N ILE A 122 1.62 -3.01 13.65
CA ILE A 122 2.94 -2.86 14.30
C ILE A 122 3.16 -1.42 14.77
N ALA A 123 2.81 -0.44 13.93
CA ALA A 123 2.95 0.97 14.25
C ALA A 123 2.08 1.38 15.45
N LEU A 124 0.88 0.82 15.60
CA LEU A 124 0.00 1.04 16.75
C LEU A 124 0.58 0.40 18.03
N THR A 125 1.17 -0.79 17.94
CA THR A 125 1.85 -1.42 19.09
C THR A 125 3.00 -0.54 19.60
N HIS A 126 3.81 0.03 18.71
CA HIS A 126 4.89 0.96 19.10
C HIS A 126 4.41 2.27 19.74
N ARG A 127 3.15 2.66 19.55
CA ARG A 127 2.55 3.83 20.22
C ARG A 127 2.14 3.51 21.65
N GLY A 128 1.64 2.29 21.92
CA GLY A 128 1.17 1.87 23.24
C GLY A 128 2.28 1.50 24.24
N THR A 129 3.53 1.35 23.76
CA THR A 129 4.70 1.03 24.61
C THR A 129 5.48 2.27 25.07
N ARG A 130 4.94 3.49 24.89
CA ARG A 130 5.52 4.75 25.36
C ARG A 130 4.57 5.39 26.36
#